data_AF-A0A0G1JV06-F1
#
_entry.id   AF-A0A0G1JV06-F1
#
_cell.length_a   1.000
_cell.length_b   1.000
_cell.length_c   1.000
_cell.angle_alpha   90.00
_cell.angle_beta   90.00
_cell.angle_gamma   90.00
#
_symmetry.space_group_name_H-M   'P 1'
#
loop_
_entity.id
_entity.type
_entity.pdbx_description
1 polymer ?
#
loop_
_entity_poly.entity_id
_entity_poly.type
_entity_poly.pdbx_seq_one_letter_code
_entity_poly.pdbx_strand_id
1 'polypeptide(L)'
;MLVSEKELTNLKLKSVKSDDLKEFALSFNIKHKGTAGELIKKLIDLSPDKIDSFIRRKYQLRVKNRQKLISDAELIKEVNKVKGINWGVVQGQLDQKIQSEYVRKFYRYEELISGVKDRLYDEITSYVIATWYNHWTTVLIEDHIGLHPRVIPTLKNNFGVDIFFDKQAFDLKTTYLPRGYSIDEAIKNPHVGQTIVCL
;
A
#
# COMPACT_ATOMS: atom_id res chain seq x y z
N MET A 1 -14.51 11.70 -5.31
CA MET A 1 -15.32 12.64 -4.50
C MET A 1 -14.65 14.00 -4.60
N LEU A 2 -15.33 15.04 -5.09
CA LEU A 2 -14.77 16.40 -5.10
C LEU A 2 -14.84 16.94 -3.67
N VAL A 3 -13.73 16.86 -2.95
CA VAL A 3 -13.59 17.41 -1.59
C VAL A 3 -13.18 18.88 -1.66
N SER A 4 -13.52 19.66 -0.65
CA SER A 4 -13.02 21.03 -0.52
C SER A 4 -11.50 21.04 -0.34
N GLU A 5 -10.85 22.17 -0.69
CA GLU A 5 -9.41 22.34 -0.51
C GLU A 5 -8.97 22.14 0.95
N LYS A 6 -9.79 22.62 1.91
CA LYS A 6 -9.53 22.45 3.34
C LYS A 6 -9.63 20.99 3.79
N GLU A 7 -10.60 20.24 3.24
CA GLU A 7 -10.72 18.80 3.50
C GLU A 7 -9.55 18.03 2.90
N LEU A 8 -9.10 18.38 1.69
CA LEU A 8 -7.93 17.78 1.06
C LEU A 8 -6.66 18.01 1.90
N THR A 9 -6.46 19.23 2.38
CA THR A 9 -5.35 19.57 3.28
C THR A 9 -5.43 18.78 4.58
N ASN A 10 -6.61 18.64 5.16
CA ASN A 10 -6.83 17.82 6.35
C ASN A 10 -6.50 16.34 6.09
N LEU A 11 -6.90 15.77 4.95
CA LEU A 11 -6.55 14.40 4.56
C LEU A 11 -5.04 14.22 4.40
N LYS A 12 -4.36 15.17 3.73
CA LYS A 12 -2.90 15.17 3.59
C LYS A 12 -2.22 15.16 4.96
N LEU A 13 -2.58 16.08 5.86
CA LEU A 13 -1.98 16.14 7.20
C LEU A 13 -2.31 14.90 8.05
N LYS A 14 -3.52 14.35 7.93
CA LYS A 14 -3.89 13.08 8.58
C LYS A 14 -3.07 11.90 8.08
N SER A 15 -2.56 11.95 6.85
CA SER A 15 -1.66 10.94 6.28
C SER A 15 -0.21 11.04 6.76
N VAL A 16 0.11 12.00 7.64
CA VAL A 16 1.44 12.18 8.21
C VAL A 16 1.51 11.54 9.61
N LYS A 17 2.65 10.91 9.95
CA LYS A 17 2.87 10.33 11.29
C LYS A 17 3.01 11.43 12.34
N SER A 18 2.69 11.11 13.59
CA SER A 18 2.72 12.11 14.68
C SER A 18 4.09 12.79 14.83
N ASP A 19 5.18 12.02 14.75
CA ASP A 19 6.52 12.58 14.89
C ASP A 19 6.93 13.44 13.69
N ASP A 20 6.50 13.07 12.48
CA ASP A 20 6.70 13.90 11.29
C ASP A 20 5.89 15.21 11.37
N LEU A 21 4.68 15.19 11.95
CA LEU A 21 3.89 16.42 12.19
C LEU A 21 4.60 17.34 13.20
N LYS A 22 5.25 16.79 14.23
CA LYS A 22 6.05 17.58 15.18
C LYS A 22 7.25 18.21 14.50
N GLU A 23 7.98 17.46 13.68
CA GLU A 23 9.08 18.00 12.85
C GLU A 23 8.58 19.12 11.93
N PHE A 24 7.44 18.90 11.27
CA PHE A 24 6.87 19.92 10.38
C PHE A 24 6.48 21.19 11.14
N ALA A 25 5.83 21.07 12.30
CA ALA A 25 5.51 22.22 13.15
C ALA A 25 6.77 22.98 13.62
N LEU A 26 7.84 22.25 13.99
CA LEU A 26 9.13 22.86 14.35
C LEU A 26 9.71 23.69 13.22
N SER A 27 9.58 23.24 11.97
CA SER A 27 10.10 23.98 10.80
C SER A 27 9.44 25.36 10.58
N PHE A 28 8.30 25.63 11.22
CA PHE A 28 7.60 26.91 11.20
C PHE A 28 7.57 27.64 12.55
N ASN A 29 8.38 27.21 13.53
CA ASN A 29 8.33 27.73 14.90
C ASN A 29 6.93 27.62 15.55
N ILE A 30 6.13 26.64 15.13
CA ILE A 30 4.81 26.37 15.72
C ILE A 30 4.98 25.47 16.94
N LYS A 31 4.20 25.72 18.00
CA LYS A 31 4.18 24.89 19.21
C LYS A 31 3.83 23.43 18.85
N HIS A 32 4.84 22.56 18.89
CA HIS A 32 4.80 21.15 18.50
C HIS A 32 4.36 20.18 19.61
N LYS A 33 3.97 20.70 20.79
CA LYS A 33 3.37 19.90 21.86
C LYS A 33 1.88 19.68 21.58
N GLY A 34 1.40 18.47 21.85
CA GLY A 34 -0.02 18.10 21.75
C GLY A 34 -0.24 16.77 21.03
N THR A 35 -1.51 16.42 20.86
CA THR A 35 -1.96 15.28 20.05
C THR A 35 -1.80 15.57 18.55
N ALA A 36 -1.82 14.53 17.73
CA ALA A 36 -1.78 14.69 16.27
C ALA A 36 -2.93 15.59 15.76
N GLY A 37 -4.13 15.48 16.33
CA GLY A 37 -5.27 16.33 15.95
C GLY A 37 -5.05 17.81 16.25
N GLU A 38 -4.42 18.14 17.39
CA GLU A 38 -4.07 19.52 17.74
C GLU A 38 -3.00 20.08 16.81
N LEU A 39 -2.01 19.28 16.43
CA LEU A 39 -1.00 19.68 15.45
C LEU A 39 -1.64 19.94 14.08
N ILE A 40 -2.51 19.04 13.62
CA ILE A 40 -3.25 19.21 12.36
C ILE A 40 -4.02 20.53 12.35
N LYS A 41 -4.76 20.86 13.44
CA LYS A 41 -5.49 22.13 13.55
C LYS A 41 -4.60 23.36 13.43
N LYS A 42 -3.36 23.30 13.93
CA LYS A 42 -2.39 24.42 13.81
C LYS A 42 -1.75 24.52 12.44
N LEU A 43 -1.69 23.41 11.70
CA LEU A 43 -1.00 23.29 10.42
C LEU A 43 -1.96 23.43 9.21
N ILE A 44 -3.28 23.33 9.43
CA ILE A 44 -4.29 23.30 8.37
C ILE A 44 -4.36 24.59 7.55
N ASP A 45 -3.99 25.73 8.14
CA ASP A 45 -4.01 27.04 7.50
C ASP A 45 -2.66 27.39 6.84
N LEU A 46 -1.69 26.48 6.85
CA LEU A 46 -0.45 26.64 6.08
C LEU A 46 -0.73 26.47 4.58
N SER A 47 0.07 27.14 3.76
CA SER A 47 0.02 27.02 2.29
C SER A 47 0.11 25.53 1.87
N PRO A 48 -0.78 25.05 0.98
CA PRO A 48 -0.76 23.68 0.47
C PRO A 48 0.61 23.26 -0.09
N ASP A 49 1.33 24.17 -0.74
CA ASP A 49 2.65 23.88 -1.35
C ASP A 49 3.70 23.50 -0.30
N LYS A 50 3.62 24.08 0.90
CA LYS A 50 4.53 23.75 2.01
C LYS A 50 4.26 22.35 2.55
N ILE A 51 2.98 21.99 2.66
CA ILE A 51 2.54 20.66 3.10
C ILE A 51 2.96 19.61 2.08
N ASP A 52 2.70 19.88 0.80
CA ASP A 52 3.02 19.01 -0.31
C ASP A 52 4.53 18.78 -0.43
N SER A 53 5.32 19.86 -0.32
CA SER A 53 6.78 19.77 -0.34
C SER A 53 7.32 18.94 0.83
N PHE A 54 6.75 19.09 2.03
CA PHE A 54 7.14 18.31 3.19
C PHE A 54 6.84 16.81 3.01
N ILE A 55 5.64 16.48 2.55
CA ILE A 55 5.22 15.10 2.30
C ILE A 55 6.12 14.46 1.24
N ARG A 56 6.35 15.14 0.10
CA ARG A 56 7.26 14.65 -0.96
C ARG A 56 8.65 14.36 -0.43
N ARG A 57 9.24 15.28 0.35
CA ARG A 57 10.57 15.12 0.93
C ARG A 57 10.64 13.88 1.83
N LYS A 58 9.64 13.69 2.69
CA LYS A 58 9.55 12.53 3.59
C LYS A 58 9.39 11.23 2.82
N TYR A 59 8.54 11.23 1.80
CA TYR A 59 8.34 10.07 0.94
C TYR A 59 9.61 9.70 0.17
N GLN A 60 10.28 10.67 -0.46
CA GLN A 60 11.55 10.45 -1.14
C GLN A 60 12.62 9.87 -0.21
N LEU A 61 12.67 10.30 1.05
CA LEU A 61 13.57 9.72 2.05
C LEU A 61 13.20 8.26 2.37
N ARG A 62 11.90 7.95 2.48
CA ARG A 62 11.40 6.57 2.67
C ARG A 62 11.85 5.67 1.52
N VAL A 63 11.63 6.11 0.28
CA VAL A 63 12.06 5.38 -0.93
C VAL A 63 13.57 5.18 -0.93
N LYS A 64 14.35 6.24 -0.73
CA LYS A 64 15.82 6.16 -0.68
C LYS A 64 16.32 5.18 0.37
N ASN A 65 15.70 5.14 1.55
CA ASN A 65 16.07 4.20 2.60
C ASN A 65 15.75 2.75 2.24
N ARG A 66 14.62 2.50 1.57
CA ARG A 66 14.26 1.18 1.05
C ARG A 66 15.20 0.75 -0.09
N GLN A 67 15.58 1.68 -0.98
CA GLN A 67 16.57 1.51 -2.06
C GLN A 67 17.97 1.13 -1.57
N LYS A 68 18.32 1.44 -0.31
CA LYS A 68 19.58 0.98 0.31
C LYS A 68 19.59 -0.51 0.62
N LEU A 69 18.42 -1.13 0.78
CA LEU A 69 18.30 -2.56 1.05
C LEU A 69 18.37 -3.37 -0.25
N ILE A 70 17.68 -2.90 -1.28
CA ILE A 70 17.67 -3.48 -2.63
C ILE A 70 17.28 -2.40 -3.64
N SER A 71 18.01 -2.31 -4.75
CA SER A 71 17.66 -1.37 -5.82
C SER A 71 16.37 -1.79 -6.53
N ASP A 72 15.68 -0.85 -7.18
CA ASP A 72 14.43 -1.15 -7.90
C ASP A 72 14.68 -2.18 -9.01
N ALA A 73 15.81 -2.04 -9.73
CA ALA A 73 16.19 -2.96 -10.80
C ALA A 73 16.44 -4.39 -10.29
N GLU A 74 17.08 -4.54 -9.13
CA GLU A 74 17.29 -5.85 -8.51
C GLU A 74 15.99 -6.44 -7.97
N LEU A 75 15.17 -5.63 -7.32
CA LEU A 75 13.86 -6.08 -6.81
C LEU A 75 12.95 -6.55 -7.95
N ILE A 76 12.93 -5.83 -9.08
CA ILE A 76 12.23 -6.24 -10.29
C ILE A 76 12.74 -7.60 -10.80
N LYS A 77 14.05 -7.85 -10.77
CA LYS A 77 14.61 -9.15 -11.15
C LYS A 77 14.12 -10.27 -10.22
N GLU A 78 14.07 -10.04 -8.91
CA GLU A 78 13.60 -11.02 -7.93
C GLU A 78 12.11 -11.33 -8.12
N VAL A 79 11.27 -10.30 -8.24
CA VAL A 79 9.82 -10.44 -8.44
C VAL A 79 9.52 -11.19 -9.75
N ASN A 80 10.28 -10.94 -10.82
CA ASN A 80 10.15 -11.63 -12.11
C ASN A 80 10.56 -13.11 -12.11
N LYS A 81 11.15 -13.62 -11.03
CA LYS A 81 11.39 -15.06 -10.85
C LYS A 81 10.10 -15.83 -10.60
N VAL A 82 9.05 -15.17 -10.10
CA VAL A 82 7.74 -15.77 -9.91
C VAL A 82 7.07 -15.93 -11.28
N LYS A 83 7.00 -17.18 -11.78
CA LYS A 83 6.44 -17.50 -13.11
C LYS A 83 4.95 -17.84 -13.09
N GLY A 84 4.41 -18.13 -11.92
CA GLY A 84 2.99 -18.42 -11.73
C GLY A 84 2.61 -18.11 -10.30
N ILE A 85 1.41 -17.59 -10.11
CA ILE A 85 0.85 -17.26 -8.80
C ILE A 85 -0.35 -18.17 -8.57
N ASN A 86 -0.27 -18.99 -7.54
CA ASN A 86 -1.41 -19.70 -7.00
C ASN A 86 -1.78 -19.06 -5.67
N TRP A 87 -2.91 -18.36 -5.63
CA TRP A 87 -3.35 -17.68 -4.43
C TRP A 87 -3.76 -18.64 -3.32
N GLY A 88 -4.27 -19.84 -3.68
CA GLY A 88 -4.69 -20.87 -2.73
C GLY A 88 -5.70 -20.36 -1.69
N VAL A 89 -5.18 -19.80 -0.60
CA VAL A 89 -5.93 -19.29 0.56
C VAL A 89 -6.00 -17.76 0.52
N VAL A 90 -7.15 -17.20 0.88
CA VAL A 90 -7.32 -15.75 1.02
C VAL A 90 -6.36 -15.20 2.08
N GLN A 91 -5.77 -14.03 1.81
CA GLN A 91 -4.88 -13.35 2.74
C GLN A 91 -5.50 -13.21 4.14
N GLY A 92 -4.76 -13.65 5.15
CA GLY A 92 -5.18 -13.60 6.56
C GLY A 92 -6.03 -14.78 7.04
N GLN A 93 -6.35 -15.74 6.18
CA GLN A 93 -7.17 -16.91 6.54
C GLN A 93 -6.36 -18.22 6.70
N LEU A 94 -5.03 -18.16 6.56
CA LEU A 94 -4.19 -19.36 6.62
C LEU A 94 -4.32 -20.12 7.95
N ASP A 95 -4.28 -19.39 9.08
CA ASP A 95 -4.42 -20.02 10.41
C ASP A 95 -5.80 -20.67 10.59
N GLN A 96 -6.87 -19.97 10.19
CA GLN A 96 -8.22 -20.52 10.23
C GLN A 96 -8.32 -21.81 9.41
N LYS A 97 -7.73 -21.86 8.22
CA LYS A 97 -7.69 -23.04 7.37
C LYS A 97 -6.92 -24.19 8.04
N ILE A 98 -5.75 -23.92 8.63
CA ILE A 98 -4.97 -24.93 9.37
C ILE A 98 -5.80 -25.52 10.51
N GLN A 99 -6.46 -24.67 11.30
CA GLN A 99 -7.30 -25.10 12.41
C GLN A 99 -8.47 -25.98 11.94
N SER A 100 -9.17 -25.59 10.88
CA SER A 100 -10.35 -26.31 10.39
C SER A 100 -10.02 -27.59 9.63
N GLU A 101 -8.99 -27.56 8.78
CA GLU A 101 -8.71 -28.65 7.84
C GLU A 101 -7.67 -29.64 8.33
N TYR A 102 -6.87 -29.28 9.33
CA TYR A 102 -5.82 -30.14 9.87
C TYR A 102 -6.07 -30.45 11.35
N VAL A 103 -6.02 -29.44 12.23
CA VAL A 103 -6.06 -29.63 13.69
C VAL A 103 -7.35 -30.29 14.16
N ARG A 104 -8.51 -29.83 13.70
CA ARG A 104 -9.82 -30.36 14.12
C ARG A 104 -10.28 -31.58 13.32
N LYS A 105 -9.61 -31.89 12.20
CA LYS A 105 -10.02 -32.92 11.26
C LYS A 105 -9.30 -34.24 11.49
N PHE A 106 -7.98 -34.20 11.70
CA PHE A 106 -7.18 -35.39 11.94
C PHE A 106 -7.07 -35.66 13.44
N TYR A 107 -7.53 -36.83 13.87
CA TYR A 107 -7.35 -37.30 15.25
C TYR A 107 -6.24 -38.36 15.36
N ARG A 108 -5.80 -38.94 14.24
CA ARG A 108 -4.66 -39.86 14.18
C ARG A 108 -3.41 -39.12 13.74
N TYR A 109 -2.33 -39.30 14.49
CA TYR A 109 -1.07 -38.59 14.27
C TYR A 109 -0.47 -38.86 12.88
N GLU A 110 -0.40 -40.12 12.45
CA GLU A 110 0.20 -40.47 11.15
C GLU A 110 -0.57 -39.87 9.96
N GLU A 111 -1.91 -39.82 10.05
CA GLU A 111 -2.74 -39.18 9.02
C GLU A 111 -2.52 -37.66 8.98
N LEU A 112 -2.38 -37.02 10.14
CA LEU A 112 -2.02 -35.60 10.24
C LEU A 112 -0.67 -35.33 9.57
N ILE A 113 0.36 -36.12 9.91
CA ILE A 113 1.71 -35.94 9.38
C ILE A 113 1.75 -36.14 7.86
N SER A 114 1.06 -37.15 7.33
CA SER A 114 0.92 -37.33 5.87
C SER A 114 0.21 -36.12 5.24
N GLY A 115 -0.93 -35.69 5.80
CA GLY A 115 -1.68 -34.54 5.29
C GLY A 115 -0.85 -33.26 5.25
N VAL A 116 -0.03 -32.99 6.27
CA VAL A 116 0.85 -31.83 6.30
C VAL A 116 1.91 -31.89 5.20
N LYS A 117 2.57 -33.04 5.04
CA LYS A 117 3.64 -33.22 4.03
C LYS A 117 3.12 -33.18 2.60
N ASP A 118 1.97 -33.81 2.37
CA ASP A 118 1.44 -34.02 1.01
C ASP A 118 0.69 -32.81 0.46
N ARG A 119 0.12 -31.96 1.34
CA ARG A 119 -0.79 -30.88 0.92
C ARG A 119 -0.47 -29.53 1.53
N LEU A 120 -0.36 -29.46 2.87
CA LEU A 120 -0.21 -28.18 3.56
C LEU A 120 1.08 -27.45 3.16
N TYR A 121 2.16 -28.20 2.92
CA TYR A 121 3.44 -27.63 2.50
C TYR A 121 3.32 -26.81 1.21
N ASP A 122 2.70 -27.37 0.17
CA ASP A 122 2.54 -26.70 -1.13
C ASP A 122 1.57 -25.51 -1.04
N GLU A 123 0.51 -25.63 -0.23
CA GLU A 123 -0.44 -24.55 0.00
C GLU A 123 0.19 -23.36 0.72
N ILE A 124 0.96 -23.61 1.79
CA ILE A 124 1.70 -22.57 2.52
C ILE A 124 2.74 -21.94 1.59
N THR A 125 3.48 -22.74 0.84
CA THR A 125 4.49 -22.25 -0.10
C THR A 125 3.86 -21.33 -1.15
N SER A 126 2.76 -21.76 -1.75
CA SER A 126 2.00 -20.96 -2.73
C SER A 126 1.51 -19.64 -2.13
N TYR A 127 0.93 -19.69 -0.93
CA TYR A 127 0.44 -18.53 -0.20
C TYR A 127 1.56 -17.52 0.10
N VAL A 128 2.70 -17.99 0.61
CA VAL A 128 3.85 -17.14 0.95
C VAL A 128 4.40 -16.48 -0.31
N ILE A 129 4.59 -17.22 -1.40
CA ILE A 129 5.05 -16.66 -2.68
C ILE A 129 4.07 -15.62 -3.21
N ALA A 130 2.77 -15.91 -3.22
CA ALA A 130 1.74 -14.99 -3.73
C ALA A 130 1.68 -13.69 -2.92
N THR A 131 1.66 -13.79 -1.60
CA THR A 131 1.61 -12.61 -0.71
C THR A 131 2.90 -11.80 -0.72
N TRP A 132 4.06 -12.46 -0.82
CA TRP A 132 5.35 -11.81 -1.00
C TRP A 132 5.41 -11.06 -2.34
N TYR A 133 5.01 -11.71 -3.43
CA TYR A 133 4.97 -11.10 -4.77
C TYR A 133 4.09 -9.85 -4.75
N ASN A 134 2.85 -9.99 -4.25
CA ASN A 134 1.91 -8.89 -4.17
C ASN A 134 2.42 -7.71 -3.33
N HIS A 135 3.10 -8.00 -2.22
CA HIS A 135 3.70 -6.96 -1.39
C HIS A 135 4.76 -6.17 -2.17
N TRP A 136 5.72 -6.85 -2.79
CA TRP A 136 6.84 -6.18 -3.45
C TRP A 136 6.46 -5.51 -4.75
N THR A 137 5.51 -6.06 -5.52
CA THR A 137 4.95 -5.34 -6.68
C THR A 137 4.22 -4.08 -6.24
N THR A 138 3.44 -4.15 -5.16
CA THR A 138 2.76 -2.96 -4.61
C THR A 138 3.77 -1.90 -4.19
N VAL A 139 4.83 -2.28 -3.48
CA VAL A 139 5.91 -1.35 -3.09
C VAL A 139 6.54 -0.68 -4.32
N LEU A 140 6.87 -1.44 -5.37
CA LEU A 140 7.45 -0.89 -6.60
C LEU A 140 6.51 0.08 -7.32
N ILE A 141 5.23 -0.29 -7.45
CA ILE A 141 4.21 0.52 -8.12
C ILE A 141 3.95 1.81 -7.33
N GLU A 142 3.77 1.70 -6.00
CA GLU A 142 3.60 2.86 -5.13
C GLU A 142 4.81 3.80 -5.18
N ASP A 143 6.03 3.27 -5.06
CA ASP A 143 7.26 4.07 -5.13
C ASP A 143 7.33 4.80 -6.48
N HIS A 144 7.04 4.12 -7.61
CA HIS A 144 7.05 4.72 -8.93
C HIS A 144 6.04 5.87 -9.08
N ILE A 145 4.79 5.65 -8.68
CA ILE A 145 3.72 6.65 -8.77
C ILE A 145 3.94 7.80 -7.78
N GLY A 146 4.33 7.48 -6.54
CA GLY A 146 4.52 8.42 -5.45
C GLY A 146 5.69 9.38 -5.68
N LEU A 147 6.68 8.98 -6.48
CA LEU A 147 7.78 9.85 -6.92
C LEU A 147 7.39 10.82 -8.04
N HIS A 148 6.25 10.64 -8.70
CA HIS A 148 5.86 11.49 -9.82
C HIS A 148 5.64 12.95 -9.36
N PRO A 149 6.16 13.97 -10.07
CA PRO A 149 6.11 15.38 -9.64
C PRO A 149 4.70 15.96 -9.44
N ARG A 150 3.66 15.36 -10.03
CA ARG A 150 2.26 15.79 -9.86
C ARG A 150 1.49 15.01 -8.78
N VAL A 151 2.13 14.02 -8.15
CA VAL A 151 1.50 13.15 -7.14
C VAL A 151 1.99 13.50 -5.74
N ILE A 152 1.08 13.59 -4.77
CA ILE A 152 1.41 13.66 -3.34
C ILE A 152 1.05 12.30 -2.71
N PRO A 153 2.03 11.48 -2.34
CA PRO A 153 1.75 10.18 -1.73
C PRO A 153 1.39 10.32 -0.24
N THR A 154 0.71 9.34 0.33
CA THR A 154 0.51 9.26 1.78
C THR A 154 1.74 8.70 2.50
N LEU A 155 2.01 9.18 3.73
CA LEU A 155 3.12 8.67 4.56
C LEU A 155 2.69 7.54 5.50
N LYS A 156 1.38 7.35 5.68
CA LYS A 156 0.74 6.21 6.34
C LYS A 156 -0.68 6.04 5.79
N ASN A 157 -1.22 4.82 5.92
CA ASN A 157 -2.61 4.54 5.55
C ASN A 157 -3.57 5.49 6.28
N ASN A 158 -4.45 6.14 5.52
CA ASN A 158 -5.40 7.11 6.02
C ASN A 158 -6.71 6.99 5.23
N PHE A 159 -7.68 6.25 5.79
CA PHE A 159 -9.02 6.08 5.23
C PHE A 159 -9.06 5.53 3.78
N GLY A 160 -8.13 4.66 3.40
CA GLY A 160 -8.08 4.12 2.03
C GLY A 160 -7.69 5.15 0.98
N VAL A 161 -6.85 6.13 1.36
CA VAL A 161 -6.23 7.07 0.43
C VAL A 161 -4.74 6.76 0.38
N ASP A 162 -4.23 6.53 -0.82
CA ASP A 162 -2.82 6.22 -1.07
C ASP A 162 -2.09 7.41 -1.69
N ILE A 163 -2.78 8.16 -2.56
CA ILE A 163 -2.19 9.33 -3.22
C ILE A 163 -3.20 10.48 -3.35
N PHE A 164 -2.66 11.68 -3.54
CA PHE A 164 -3.40 12.84 -4.03
C PHE A 164 -2.83 13.26 -5.38
N PHE A 165 -3.71 13.40 -6.36
CA PHE A 165 -3.37 13.81 -7.72
C PHE A 165 -4.43 14.79 -8.19
N ASP A 166 -4.00 15.91 -8.79
CA ASP A 166 -4.89 16.94 -9.32
C ASP A 166 -6.05 17.35 -8.38
N LYS A 167 -5.69 17.69 -7.14
CA LYS A 167 -6.62 18.08 -6.06
C LYS A 167 -7.65 17.02 -5.65
N GLN A 168 -7.43 15.77 -6.03
CA GLN A 168 -8.29 14.64 -5.68
C GLN A 168 -7.51 13.57 -4.92
N ALA A 169 -8.16 12.94 -3.95
CA ALA A 169 -7.64 11.77 -3.24
C ALA A 169 -7.99 10.49 -4.01
N PHE A 170 -7.05 9.57 -4.11
CA PHE A 170 -7.20 8.28 -4.78
C PHE A 170 -6.72 7.14 -3.88
N ASP A 171 -7.46 6.04 -4.00
CA ASP A 171 -7.10 4.72 -3.52
C ASP A 171 -6.42 3.98 -4.69
N LEU A 172 -5.19 3.51 -4.51
CA LEU A 172 -4.47 2.79 -5.53
C LEU A 172 -4.83 1.31 -5.41
N LYS A 173 -5.50 0.77 -6.43
CA LYS A 173 -5.78 -0.66 -6.51
C LYS A 173 -5.12 -1.25 -7.74
N THR A 174 -4.29 -2.25 -7.51
CA THR A 174 -3.82 -3.17 -8.54
C THR A 174 -4.87 -4.28 -8.68
N THR A 175 -5.35 -4.50 -9.90
CA THR A 175 -6.32 -5.56 -10.17
C THR A 175 -5.98 -6.22 -11.50
N TYR A 176 -6.27 -7.52 -11.59
CA TYR A 176 -6.21 -8.22 -12.87
C TYR A 176 -7.46 -7.86 -13.67
N LEU A 177 -7.27 -7.58 -14.97
CA LEU A 177 -8.41 -7.46 -15.86
C LEU A 177 -9.09 -8.83 -16.02
N PRO A 178 -10.44 -8.90 -16.00
CA PRO A 178 -11.15 -10.13 -16.27
C PRO A 178 -10.76 -10.71 -17.64
N ARG A 179 -10.84 -12.03 -17.79
CA ARG A 179 -10.61 -12.67 -19.09
C ARG A 179 -11.55 -12.07 -20.15
N GLY A 180 -10.97 -11.64 -21.27
CA GLY A 180 -11.71 -11.01 -22.37
C GLY A 180 -11.78 -9.48 -22.32
N TYR A 181 -11.25 -8.83 -21.28
CA TYR A 181 -11.10 -7.38 -21.23
C TYR A 181 -9.68 -6.97 -21.64
N SER A 182 -9.57 -6.03 -22.56
CA SER A 182 -8.29 -5.46 -22.96
C SER A 182 -7.92 -4.23 -22.14
N ILE A 183 -6.62 -3.98 -22.02
CA ILE A 183 -6.08 -2.78 -21.38
C ILE A 183 -6.57 -1.52 -22.11
N ASP A 184 -6.60 -1.58 -23.44
CA ASP A 184 -7.04 -0.47 -24.28
C ASP A 184 -8.50 -0.07 -24.04
N GLU A 185 -9.38 -1.03 -23.78
CA GLU A 185 -10.78 -0.76 -23.42
C GLU A 185 -10.90 -0.11 -22.04
N ALA A 186 -10.13 -0.57 -21.06
CA ALA A 186 -10.12 0.00 -19.73
C ALA A 186 -9.61 1.47 -19.74
N ILE A 187 -8.59 1.77 -20.55
CA ILE A 187 -8.06 3.12 -20.73
C ILE A 187 -9.06 4.03 -21.47
N LYS A 188 -9.76 3.52 -22.48
CA LYS A 188 -10.71 4.31 -23.28
C LYS A 188 -12.00 4.66 -22.52
N ASN A 189 -12.42 3.83 -21.56
CA ASN A 189 -13.66 4.03 -20.80
C ASN A 189 -13.44 3.97 -19.27
N PRO A 190 -12.73 4.95 -18.68
CA PRO A 190 -12.35 4.94 -17.26
C PRO A 190 -13.50 5.25 -16.29
N HIS A 191 -14.76 5.32 -16.75
CA HIS A 191 -15.90 5.80 -15.98
C HIS A 191 -16.40 4.85 -14.87
N VAL A 192 -15.85 3.63 -14.77
CA VAL A 192 -16.25 2.64 -13.78
C VAL A 192 -15.20 2.57 -12.67
N GLY A 193 -15.27 3.54 -11.74
CA GLY A 193 -14.53 3.51 -10.48
C GLY A 193 -13.36 4.49 -10.41
N GLN A 194 -13.26 5.20 -9.29
CA GLN A 194 -12.11 6.03 -8.91
C GLN A 194 -10.91 5.14 -8.57
N THR A 195 -10.45 4.35 -9.54
CA THR A 195 -9.42 3.35 -9.38
C THR A 195 -8.40 3.53 -10.49
N ILE A 196 -7.19 3.92 -10.11
CA ILE A 196 -6.05 3.85 -11.03
C ILE A 196 -5.67 2.37 -11.09
N VAL A 197 -5.96 1.74 -12.23
CA VAL A 197 -5.49 0.38 -12.52
C VAL A 197 -4.02 0.48 -12.88
N CYS A 198 -3.15 0.08 -11.96
CA CYS A 198 -1.75 -0.14 -12.25
C CYS A 198 -1.53 -1.62 -12.57
N LEU A 199 -1.04 -1.85 -13.79
CA LEU A 199 -0.59 -3.14 -14.31
C LEU A 199 0.86 -3.39 -13.92
#